data_AF-A0A562N6Z9-F1
#
_entry.id   AF-A0A562N6Z9-F1
#
_cell.length_a   1.000
_cell.length_b   1.000
_cell.length_c   1.000
_cell.angle_alpha   90.00
_cell.angle_beta   90.00
_cell.angle_gamma   90.00
#
_symmetry.space_group_name_H-M   'P 1'
#
loop_
_entity.id
_entity.type
_entity.pdbx_description
1 polymer ?
#
loop_
_entity_poly.entity_id
_entity_poly.type
_entity_poly.pdbx_seq_one_letter_code
_entity_poly.pdbx_strand_id
1 'polypeptide(L)'
;MPGDENIPSYTGGLPSPFPLIPNMRDDGDTWPVATVTPSELRGWVQDASEYHGVPPAMLAVILQQENNPNASGMDKFLQAGERALTTGLSWLDDVVGDIIPDQFSRGSTGLANMSDGTLQETLAYHQQNFPGTPVVPGAVADRLWGMNADTGISGVDTEVDMYYAAAHLRQLIDEVTGEPGFSGELTPEQTQAVFTAYNGSGPMAEQYGEDAMALLNGANSGKETLYFYET
;
A
#
# COMPACT_ATOMS: atom_id res chain seq x y z
N MET A 1 -18.35 1.95 -0.56
CA MET A 1 -18.75 2.33 -1.93
C MET A 1 -19.89 1.43 -2.38
N PRO A 2 -20.77 1.88 -3.29
CA PRO A 2 -21.72 0.99 -3.95
C PRO A 2 -20.89 0.14 -4.93
N GLY A 3 -20.74 -1.14 -4.64
CA GLY A 3 -19.95 -2.06 -5.47
C GLY A 3 -19.18 -3.11 -4.67
N ASP A 4 -18.46 -2.71 -3.62
CA ASP A 4 -17.57 -3.62 -2.86
C ASP A 4 -18.32 -4.82 -2.25
N GLU A 5 -19.60 -4.64 -1.92
CA GLU A 5 -20.47 -5.69 -1.38
C GLU A 5 -20.62 -6.94 -2.27
N ASN A 6 -20.29 -6.82 -3.56
CA ASN A 6 -20.34 -7.92 -4.52
C ASN A 6 -18.96 -8.51 -4.85
N ILE A 7 -17.88 -7.92 -4.35
CA ILE A 7 -16.53 -8.45 -4.56
C ILE A 7 -16.33 -9.64 -3.60
N PRO A 8 -16.09 -10.85 -4.11
CA PRO A 8 -15.84 -11.99 -3.24
C PRO A 8 -14.45 -11.89 -2.60
N SER A 9 -14.37 -12.19 -1.31
CA SER A 9 -13.11 -12.39 -0.60
C SER A 9 -12.26 -13.47 -1.24
N TYR A 10 -10.98 -13.18 -1.46
CA TYR A 10 -10.03 -14.16 -1.96
C TYR A 10 -9.33 -14.89 -0.81
N THR A 11 -9.68 -16.15 -0.60
CA THR A 11 -9.06 -16.98 0.47
C THR A 11 -7.93 -17.88 -0.05
N GLY A 12 -7.57 -17.77 -1.33
CA GLY A 12 -6.52 -18.58 -1.93
C GLY A 12 -5.11 -18.11 -1.57
N GLY A 13 -4.12 -18.88 -2.00
CA GLY A 13 -2.71 -18.46 -1.92
C GLY A 13 -2.41 -17.33 -2.90
N LEU A 14 -1.48 -16.44 -2.56
CA LEU A 14 -0.93 -15.52 -3.56
C LEU A 14 -0.05 -16.32 -4.53
N PRO A 15 0.12 -15.85 -5.78
CA PRO A 15 0.91 -16.55 -6.79
C PRO A 15 2.32 -16.85 -6.28
N SER A 16 2.78 -18.08 -6.49
CA SER A 16 4.08 -18.56 -6.05
C SER A 16 5.18 -18.26 -7.08
N PRO A 17 6.41 -17.92 -6.64
CA PRO A 17 6.82 -17.75 -5.25
C PRO A 17 6.33 -16.43 -4.66
N PHE A 18 5.84 -16.48 -3.43
CA PHE A 18 5.53 -15.27 -2.66
C PHE A 18 6.86 -14.67 -2.16
N PRO A 19 7.14 -13.38 -2.40
CA PRO A 19 8.37 -12.77 -1.97
C PRO A 19 8.46 -12.78 -0.45
N LEU A 20 9.68 -12.98 0.04
CA LEU A 20 10.00 -12.57 1.39
C LEU A 20 9.87 -11.05 1.45
N ILE A 21 9.14 -10.56 2.43
CA ILE A 21 8.89 -9.14 2.60
C ILE A 21 9.41 -8.71 3.98
N PRO A 22 10.02 -7.51 4.08
CA PRO A 22 10.49 -7.01 5.35
C PRO A 22 9.28 -6.69 6.23
N ASN A 23 9.36 -7.16 7.47
CA ASN A 23 8.37 -6.91 8.49
C ASN A 23 9.09 -6.93 9.85
N MET A 24 8.94 -5.86 10.61
CA MET A 24 9.58 -5.65 11.90
C MET A 24 8.76 -6.21 13.08
N ARG A 25 7.74 -7.04 12.82
CA ARG A 25 6.95 -7.71 13.85
C ARG A 25 7.81 -8.58 14.77
N ASP A 26 7.43 -8.60 16.04
CA ASP A 26 8.04 -9.41 17.08
C ASP A 26 7.41 -10.81 17.08
N ASP A 27 7.91 -11.69 16.21
CA ASP A 27 7.52 -13.12 16.18
C ASP A 27 8.48 -14.03 16.96
N GLY A 28 9.49 -13.43 17.62
CA GLY A 28 10.39 -14.08 18.56
C GLY A 28 11.61 -14.76 17.94
N ASP A 29 11.68 -15.02 16.63
CA ASP A 29 12.79 -15.81 16.05
C ASP A 29 13.21 -15.44 14.60
N THR A 30 12.45 -14.64 13.83
CA THR A 30 12.78 -14.32 12.43
C THR A 30 12.83 -12.82 12.15
N TRP A 31 14.00 -12.23 12.40
CA TRP A 31 14.30 -10.84 12.07
C TRP A 31 15.43 -10.74 11.04
N PRO A 32 15.39 -9.81 10.05
CA PRO A 32 14.38 -8.77 9.78
C PRO A 32 13.37 -9.15 8.67
N VAL A 33 13.19 -10.44 8.45
CA VAL A 33 12.45 -10.99 7.30
C VAL A 33 11.46 -12.02 7.81
N ALA A 34 10.19 -11.63 7.89
CA ALA A 34 9.13 -12.54 8.29
C ALA A 34 8.53 -13.23 7.06
N THR A 35 8.09 -14.47 7.24
CA THR A 35 7.24 -15.12 6.24
C THR A 35 5.81 -14.68 6.50
N VAL A 36 5.35 -13.67 5.76
CA VAL A 36 3.97 -13.15 5.88
C VAL A 36 3.04 -14.05 5.08
N THR A 37 1.93 -14.46 5.68
CA THR A 37 0.93 -15.24 4.95
C THR A 37 0.07 -14.35 4.04
N PRO A 38 -0.48 -14.87 2.93
CA PRO A 38 -1.42 -14.13 2.10
C PRO A 38 -2.62 -13.54 2.86
N SER A 39 -3.11 -14.24 3.89
CA SER A 39 -4.23 -13.75 4.71
C SER A 39 -3.82 -12.60 5.61
N GLU A 40 -2.62 -12.64 6.21
CA GLU A 40 -2.11 -11.50 6.98
C GLU A 40 -1.95 -10.25 6.12
N LEU A 41 -1.42 -10.40 4.89
CA LEU A 41 -1.28 -9.27 3.98
C LEU A 41 -2.64 -8.62 3.65
N ARG A 42 -3.68 -9.44 3.41
CA ARG A 42 -5.05 -8.93 3.19
C ARG A 42 -5.64 -8.29 4.43
N GLY A 43 -5.35 -8.84 5.61
CA GLY A 43 -5.70 -8.22 6.89
C GLY A 43 -5.12 -6.81 7.02
N TRP A 44 -3.85 -6.60 6.64
CA TRP A 44 -3.25 -5.27 6.66
C TRP A 44 -3.88 -4.30 5.65
N VAL A 45 -4.28 -4.80 4.48
CA VAL A 45 -5.03 -3.99 3.50
C VAL A 45 -6.34 -3.50 4.11
N GLN A 46 -7.07 -4.39 4.79
CA GLN A 46 -8.31 -4.06 5.48
C GLN A 46 -8.05 -3.06 6.62
N ASP A 47 -7.13 -3.37 7.54
CA ASP A 47 -6.83 -2.56 8.71
C ASP A 47 -6.38 -1.13 8.33
N ALA A 48 -5.48 -1.00 7.35
CA ALA A 48 -5.02 0.30 6.85
C ALA A 48 -6.14 1.08 6.17
N SER A 49 -6.96 0.41 5.37
CA SER A 49 -8.08 1.03 4.67
C SER A 49 -9.14 1.55 5.65
N GLU A 50 -9.51 0.74 6.65
CA GLU A 50 -10.42 1.12 7.71
C GLU A 50 -9.90 2.30 8.53
N TYR A 51 -8.61 2.27 8.89
CA TYR A 51 -7.98 3.34 9.67
C TYR A 51 -8.03 4.70 8.95
N HIS A 52 -7.80 4.73 7.63
CA HIS A 52 -7.89 5.96 6.83
C HIS A 52 -9.27 6.21 6.22
N GLY A 53 -10.24 5.34 6.47
CA GLY A 53 -11.61 5.41 5.94
C GLY A 53 -11.70 5.29 4.41
N VAL A 54 -10.74 4.66 3.75
CA VAL A 54 -10.76 4.43 2.31
C VAL A 54 -11.33 3.05 1.97
N PRO A 55 -11.89 2.83 0.77
CA PRO A 55 -12.42 1.52 0.41
C PRO A 55 -11.30 0.48 0.26
N PRO A 56 -11.36 -0.68 0.96
CA PRO A 56 -10.31 -1.70 0.88
C PRO A 56 -10.12 -2.26 -0.53
N ALA A 57 -11.19 -2.30 -1.33
CA ALA A 57 -11.13 -2.73 -2.72
C ALA A 57 -10.26 -1.79 -3.60
N MET A 58 -10.25 -0.48 -3.32
CA MET A 58 -9.38 0.45 -4.04
C MET A 58 -7.90 0.20 -3.74
N LEU A 59 -7.55 0.00 -2.46
CA LEU A 59 -6.18 -0.35 -2.08
C LEU A 59 -5.77 -1.71 -2.68
N ALA A 60 -6.66 -2.70 -2.65
CA ALA A 60 -6.40 -3.99 -3.29
C ALA A 60 -6.18 -3.88 -4.81
N VAL A 61 -6.95 -3.03 -5.51
CA VAL A 61 -6.75 -2.74 -6.94
C VAL A 61 -5.39 -2.10 -7.19
N ILE A 62 -5.00 -1.08 -6.40
CA ILE A 62 -3.68 -0.46 -6.49
C ILE A 62 -2.58 -1.50 -6.32
N LEU A 63 -2.62 -2.29 -5.24
CA LEU A 63 -1.64 -3.33 -4.99
C LEU A 63 -1.61 -4.36 -6.12
N GLN A 64 -2.76 -4.71 -6.68
CA GLN A 64 -2.83 -5.65 -7.79
C GLN A 64 -2.31 -5.06 -9.11
N GLN A 65 -2.48 -3.78 -9.37
CA GLN A 65 -1.89 -3.12 -10.54
C GLN A 65 -0.37 -3.04 -10.43
N GLU A 66 0.14 -2.65 -9.27
CA GLU A 66 1.57 -2.58 -9.00
C GLU A 66 2.23 -3.97 -9.10
N ASN A 67 1.49 -5.03 -8.77
CA ASN A 67 2.00 -6.38 -8.62
C ASN A 67 1.37 -7.41 -9.59
N ASN A 68 0.81 -6.96 -10.73
CA ASN A 68 -0.07 -7.71 -11.64
C ASN A 68 0.26 -9.21 -11.83
N PRO A 69 -0.56 -10.12 -11.28
CA PRO A 69 -0.26 -11.55 -11.22
C PRO A 69 -0.49 -12.34 -12.52
N ASN A 70 -1.14 -11.74 -13.54
CA ASN A 70 -1.48 -12.42 -14.81
C ASN A 70 -0.69 -11.93 -16.03
N ALA A 71 0.17 -10.93 -15.88
CA ALA A 71 1.14 -10.54 -16.92
C ALA A 71 2.42 -11.40 -16.81
N SER A 72 3.45 -11.15 -17.62
CA SER A 72 4.84 -11.56 -17.34
C SER A 72 5.41 -10.87 -16.07
N GLY A 73 4.59 -10.78 -15.02
CA GLY A 73 4.60 -9.81 -13.92
C GLY A 73 4.76 -10.43 -12.52
N MET A 74 4.87 -11.76 -12.41
CA MET A 74 5.46 -12.37 -11.21
C MET A 74 6.84 -11.74 -10.91
N ASP A 75 7.60 -11.45 -11.96
CA ASP A 75 8.91 -10.80 -11.85
C ASP A 75 8.82 -9.41 -11.22
N LYS A 76 7.72 -8.66 -11.42
CA LYS A 76 7.56 -7.30 -10.85
C LYS A 76 7.25 -7.34 -9.35
N PHE A 77 6.34 -8.24 -8.96
CA PHE A 77 6.03 -8.47 -7.54
C PHE A 77 7.25 -9.00 -6.79
N LEU A 78 7.99 -9.94 -7.39
CA LEU A 78 9.26 -10.42 -6.86
C LEU A 78 10.30 -9.31 -6.79
N GLN A 79 10.44 -8.46 -7.82
CA GLN A 79 11.34 -7.31 -7.79
C GLN A 79 10.93 -6.26 -6.76
N ALA A 80 9.63 -6.03 -6.52
CA ALA A 80 9.16 -5.13 -5.48
C ALA A 80 9.52 -5.69 -4.10
N GLY A 81 9.31 -7.00 -3.88
CA GLY A 81 9.75 -7.70 -2.68
C GLY A 81 11.26 -7.69 -2.48
N GLU A 82 12.06 -7.95 -3.52
CA GLU A 82 13.53 -7.90 -3.47
C GLU A 82 14.04 -6.49 -3.18
N ARG A 83 13.43 -5.46 -3.77
CA ARG A 83 13.76 -4.06 -3.48
C ARG A 83 13.43 -3.70 -2.04
N ALA A 84 12.25 -4.05 -1.56
CA ALA A 84 11.85 -3.84 -0.17
C ALA A 84 12.80 -4.55 0.79
N LEU A 85 13.08 -5.83 0.55
CA LEU A 85 14.03 -6.61 1.36
C LEU A 85 15.41 -5.97 1.40
N THR A 86 15.92 -5.51 0.25
CA THR A 86 17.22 -4.82 0.17
C THR A 86 17.18 -3.51 0.96
N THR A 87 16.12 -2.72 0.83
CA THR A 87 15.94 -1.46 1.55
C THR A 87 15.88 -1.69 3.06
N GLY A 88 15.07 -2.63 3.54
CA GLY A 88 14.97 -2.96 4.96
C GLY A 88 16.28 -3.47 5.56
N LEU A 89 17.00 -4.36 4.85
CA LEU A 89 18.31 -4.86 5.28
C LEU A 89 19.36 -3.73 5.32
N SER A 90 19.35 -2.83 4.35
CA SER A 90 20.30 -1.72 4.29
C SER A 90 20.02 -0.70 5.40
N TRP A 91 18.75 -0.35 5.63
CA TRP A 91 18.35 0.51 6.75
C TRP A 91 18.83 -0.07 8.09
N LEU A 92 18.75 -1.40 8.26
CA LEU A 92 19.21 -2.05 9.46
C LEU A 92 20.73 -1.89 9.68
N ASP A 93 21.54 -2.17 8.67
CA ASP A 93 22.99 -1.99 8.75
C ASP A 93 23.35 -0.54 9.16
N ASP A 94 22.58 0.42 8.68
CA ASP A 94 22.77 1.85 8.91
C ASP A 94 22.31 2.30 10.32
N VAL A 95 21.18 1.78 10.82
CA VAL A 95 20.68 2.08 12.19
C VAL A 95 21.52 1.42 13.29
N VAL A 96 22.10 0.24 13.03
CA VAL A 96 23.12 -0.35 13.92
C VAL A 96 24.42 0.48 13.91
N GLY A 97 24.64 1.29 12.87
CA GLY A 97 25.79 2.20 12.69
C GLY A 97 25.58 3.65 13.11
N ASP A 98 24.40 4.03 13.64
CA ASP A 98 24.06 5.40 14.08
C ASP A 98 24.04 6.47 12.95
N ILE A 99 23.72 6.07 11.70
CA ILE A 99 23.63 6.96 10.54
C ILE A 99 22.31 6.69 9.80
N ILE A 100 21.41 7.66 9.68
CA ILE A 100 20.31 7.59 8.70
C ILE A 100 20.87 8.17 7.39
N PRO A 101 21.11 7.38 6.33
CA PRO A 101 21.76 7.91 5.15
C PRO A 101 20.75 8.49 4.16
N ASP A 102 21.09 9.66 3.62
CA ASP A 102 20.40 10.37 2.53
C ASP A 102 20.30 9.54 1.21
N GLN A 103 20.91 8.36 1.15
CA GLN A 103 21.11 7.56 -0.07
C GLN A 103 19.94 6.66 -0.47
N PHE A 104 18.93 6.50 0.41
CA PHE A 104 17.77 5.65 0.12
C PHE A 104 16.78 6.29 -0.87
N SER A 105 16.91 7.61 -1.10
CA SER A 105 16.00 8.36 -1.96
C SER A 105 16.42 8.36 -3.42
N ARG A 106 15.58 7.78 -4.29
CA ARG A 106 15.38 8.18 -5.71
C ARG A 106 14.36 7.35 -6.50
N GLY A 107 13.80 6.26 -5.96
CA GLY A 107 12.85 5.42 -6.68
C GLY A 107 11.69 4.94 -5.80
N SER A 108 10.58 4.57 -6.42
CA SER A 108 9.47 3.91 -5.75
C SER A 108 9.85 2.51 -5.26
N THR A 109 9.51 2.18 -4.02
CA THR A 109 9.82 0.88 -3.36
C THR A 109 8.60 0.35 -2.61
N GLY A 110 8.70 -0.86 -2.05
CA GLY A 110 7.61 -1.50 -1.32
C GLY A 110 6.53 -2.10 -2.24
N LEU A 111 5.59 -2.83 -1.65
CA LEU A 111 4.49 -3.45 -2.40
C LEU A 111 3.50 -2.43 -2.96
N ALA A 112 3.39 -1.27 -2.32
CA ALA A 112 2.56 -0.16 -2.79
C ALA A 112 3.27 0.75 -3.81
N ASN A 113 4.56 0.48 -4.09
CA ASN A 113 5.39 1.22 -5.04
C ASN A 113 5.35 2.75 -4.83
N MET A 114 5.38 3.19 -3.58
CA MET A 114 5.37 4.60 -3.23
C MET A 114 6.76 5.22 -3.35
N SER A 115 6.82 6.45 -3.86
CA SER A 115 8.04 7.25 -3.87
C SER A 115 8.19 8.04 -2.56
N ASP A 116 9.43 8.38 -2.20
CA ASP A 116 9.68 9.23 -1.02
C ASP A 116 8.99 10.59 -1.13
N GLY A 117 8.91 11.16 -2.34
CA GLY A 117 8.18 12.41 -2.58
C GLY A 117 6.71 12.26 -2.21
N THR A 118 6.08 11.19 -2.69
CA THR A 118 4.68 10.85 -2.37
C THR A 118 4.49 10.61 -0.87
N LEU A 119 5.41 9.91 -0.21
CA LEU A 119 5.38 9.69 1.24
C LEU A 119 5.40 11.01 2.02
N GLN A 120 6.34 11.90 1.69
CA GLN A 120 6.50 13.18 2.38
C GLN A 120 5.32 14.12 2.12
N GLU A 121 4.80 14.14 0.89
CA GLU A 121 3.59 14.89 0.55
C GLU A 121 2.37 14.36 1.31
N THR A 122 2.20 13.03 1.38
CA THR A 122 1.13 12.38 2.14
C THR A 122 1.23 12.70 3.63
N LEU A 123 2.44 12.66 4.20
CA LEU A 123 2.68 13.06 5.60
C LEU A 123 2.28 14.51 5.85
N ALA A 124 2.72 15.43 4.99
CA ALA A 124 2.42 16.85 5.13
C ALA A 124 0.90 17.11 5.02
N TYR A 125 0.24 16.47 4.04
CA TYR A 125 -1.19 16.54 3.87
C TYR A 125 -1.94 16.01 5.11
N HIS A 126 -1.55 14.85 5.62
CA HIS A 126 -2.22 14.20 6.75
C HIS A 126 -2.05 15.02 8.04
N GLN A 127 -0.85 15.57 8.28
CA GLN A 127 -0.59 16.47 9.41
C GLN A 127 -1.46 17.73 9.37
N GLN A 128 -1.70 18.26 8.17
CA GLN A 128 -2.50 19.46 7.98
C GLN A 128 -4.00 19.20 8.18
N ASN A 129 -4.52 18.10 7.62
CA ASN A 129 -5.96 17.87 7.50
C ASN A 129 -6.54 16.94 8.58
N PHE A 130 -5.71 16.08 9.18
CA PHE A 130 -6.10 15.15 10.25
C PHE A 130 -5.22 15.30 11.50
N PRO A 131 -5.17 16.51 12.10
CA PRO A 131 -4.28 16.78 13.22
C PRO A 131 -4.60 15.86 14.41
N GLY A 132 -3.56 15.24 14.98
CA GLY A 132 -3.68 14.32 16.11
C GLY A 132 -3.94 12.85 15.72
N THR A 133 -4.09 12.56 14.43
CA THR A 133 -4.12 11.18 13.92
C THR A 133 -2.83 10.92 13.14
N PRO A 134 -1.92 10.07 13.64
CA PRO A 134 -0.70 9.73 12.89
C PRO A 134 -1.06 8.93 11.63
N VAL A 135 -0.19 8.95 10.61
CA VAL A 135 -0.39 8.13 9.40
C VAL A 135 -0.35 6.64 9.76
N VAL A 136 0.62 6.24 10.57
CA VAL A 136 0.71 4.88 11.11
C VAL A 136 0.22 4.89 12.56
N PRO A 137 -0.74 4.04 12.95
CA PRO A 137 -1.17 3.97 14.35
C PRO A 137 -0.06 3.42 15.24
N GLY A 138 0.01 3.88 16.50
CA GLY A 138 1.06 3.47 17.44
C GLY A 138 1.17 1.94 17.62
N ALA A 139 0.06 1.20 17.56
CA ALA A 139 0.10 -0.26 17.65
C ALA A 139 0.82 -0.96 16.46
N VAL A 140 1.00 -0.26 15.34
CA VAL A 140 1.73 -0.71 14.15
C VAL A 140 3.13 -0.10 14.10
N ALA A 141 3.29 1.16 14.52
CA ALA A 141 4.57 1.86 14.58
C ALA A 141 5.47 1.35 15.72
N ASP A 142 4.92 1.14 16.92
CA ASP A 142 5.66 0.69 18.09
C ASP A 142 5.89 -0.83 18.00
N ARG A 143 7.06 -1.24 17.47
CA ARG A 143 7.46 -2.64 17.28
C ARG A 143 8.76 -2.98 18.02
N LEU A 144 9.17 -4.24 17.86
CA LEU A 144 10.31 -4.95 18.44
C LEU A 144 11.36 -4.07 19.19
N TRP A 145 11.56 -4.34 20.48
CA TRP A 145 12.62 -3.76 21.34
C TRP A 145 12.58 -2.22 21.49
N GLY A 146 11.42 -1.61 21.23
CA GLY A 146 11.24 -0.16 21.31
C GLY A 146 11.75 0.58 20.07
N MET A 147 11.99 -0.13 18.96
CA MET A 147 12.26 0.48 17.66
C MET A 147 10.94 0.86 16.98
N ASN A 148 10.92 2.05 16.40
CA ASN A 148 9.78 2.54 15.63
C ASN A 148 9.88 2.00 14.19
N ALA A 149 8.90 1.21 13.76
CA ALA A 149 8.79 0.67 12.41
C ALA A 149 8.36 1.74 11.38
N ASP A 150 7.74 2.83 11.83
CA ASP A 150 7.47 4.00 11.01
C ASP A 150 8.75 4.82 10.81
N THR A 151 9.57 4.36 9.87
CA THR A 151 10.86 4.98 9.52
C THR A 151 10.71 6.15 8.53
N GLY A 152 9.51 6.35 7.97
CA GLY A 152 9.27 7.29 6.88
C GLY A 152 9.94 6.91 5.55
N ILE A 153 10.34 5.64 5.39
CA ILE A 153 11.01 5.11 4.20
C ILE A 153 10.19 3.93 3.66
N SER A 154 9.77 4.02 2.39
CA SER A 154 9.00 2.97 1.73
C SER A 154 9.79 1.68 1.57
N GLY A 155 9.16 0.54 1.84
CA GLY A 155 9.76 -0.78 1.69
C GLY A 155 10.65 -1.21 2.85
N VAL A 156 10.73 -0.45 3.95
CA VAL A 156 11.39 -0.90 5.20
C VAL A 156 10.48 -1.83 6.00
N ASP A 157 9.18 -1.56 6.04
CA ASP A 157 8.19 -2.42 6.68
C ASP A 157 6.92 -2.46 5.82
N THR A 158 6.50 -3.67 5.45
CA THR A 158 5.42 -3.85 4.49
C THR A 158 4.04 -3.56 5.08
N GLU A 159 3.85 -3.76 6.39
CA GLU A 159 2.60 -3.38 7.06
C GLU A 159 2.48 -1.85 7.08
N VAL A 160 3.56 -1.16 7.43
CA VAL A 160 3.67 0.31 7.40
C VAL A 160 3.41 0.87 5.99
N ASP A 161 3.95 0.25 4.95
CA ASP A 161 3.69 0.66 3.56
C ASP A 161 2.18 0.66 3.21
N MET A 162 1.39 -0.27 3.77
CA MET A 162 -0.06 -0.31 3.53
C MET A 162 -0.77 0.91 4.13
N TYR A 163 -0.34 1.35 5.32
CA TYR A 163 -0.88 2.55 5.97
C TYR A 163 -0.55 3.81 5.16
N TYR A 164 0.69 3.93 4.68
CA TYR A 164 1.05 5.04 3.82
C TYR A 164 0.30 5.05 2.49
N ALA A 165 0.09 3.89 1.87
CA ALA A 165 -0.69 3.77 0.64
C ALA A 165 -2.16 4.15 0.86
N ALA A 166 -2.76 3.69 1.95
CA ALA A 166 -4.13 4.04 2.34
C ALA A 166 -4.27 5.54 2.66
N ALA A 167 -3.30 6.13 3.35
CA ALA A 167 -3.25 7.58 3.61
C ALA A 167 -3.12 8.40 2.33
N HIS A 168 -2.32 7.93 1.37
CA HIS A 168 -2.19 8.58 0.07
C HIS A 168 -3.50 8.48 -0.73
N LEU A 169 -4.16 7.31 -0.73
CA LEU A 169 -5.50 7.17 -1.32
C LEU A 169 -6.51 8.13 -0.68
N ARG A 170 -6.48 8.31 0.64
CA ARG A 170 -7.31 9.30 1.33
C ARG A 170 -7.05 10.71 0.80
N GLN A 171 -5.78 11.11 0.72
CA GLN A 171 -5.41 12.41 0.14
C GLN A 171 -6.02 12.59 -1.27
N LEU A 172 -5.84 11.61 -2.16
CA LEU A 172 -6.32 11.70 -3.53
C LEU A 172 -7.85 11.74 -3.62
N ILE A 173 -8.55 10.98 -2.77
CA ILE A 173 -10.01 11.03 -2.65
C ILE A 173 -10.47 12.44 -2.29
N ASP A 174 -9.85 13.02 -1.27
CA ASP A 174 -10.21 14.34 -0.78
C ASP A 174 -9.88 15.44 -1.82
N GLU A 175 -8.79 15.27 -2.59
CA GLU A 175 -8.44 16.16 -3.72
C GLU A 175 -9.46 16.08 -4.87
N VAL A 176 -9.84 14.88 -5.30
CA VAL A 176 -10.80 14.65 -6.39
C VAL A 176 -12.21 15.10 -6.02
N THR A 177 -12.59 14.94 -4.75
CA THR A 177 -13.91 15.34 -4.24
C THR A 177 -13.95 16.81 -3.81
N GLY A 178 -12.79 17.40 -3.50
CA GLY A 178 -12.66 18.75 -2.97
C GLY A 178 -13.05 18.87 -1.48
N GLU A 179 -13.17 17.76 -0.76
CA GLU A 179 -13.60 17.71 0.64
C GLU A 179 -12.65 16.84 1.49
N PRO A 180 -11.87 17.44 2.42
CA PRO A 180 -11.08 16.67 3.38
C PRO A 180 -11.96 15.76 4.25
N GLY A 181 -11.59 14.48 4.35
CA GLY A 181 -12.34 13.47 5.09
C GLY A 181 -13.64 13.05 4.41
N PHE A 182 -13.72 13.14 3.08
CA PHE A 182 -14.91 12.75 2.33
C PHE A 182 -15.37 11.34 2.72
N SER A 183 -16.64 11.20 3.10
CA SER A 183 -17.22 9.94 3.59
C SER A 183 -18.36 9.42 2.71
N GLY A 184 -18.62 10.10 1.58
CA GLY A 184 -19.64 9.72 0.62
C GLY A 184 -19.18 8.62 -0.35
N GLU A 185 -20.05 8.32 -1.30
CA GLU A 185 -19.74 7.41 -2.40
C GLU A 185 -19.08 8.19 -3.55
N LEU A 186 -17.94 7.70 -4.05
CA LEU A 186 -17.33 8.27 -5.27
C LEU A 186 -18.14 7.86 -6.50
N THR A 187 -18.29 8.78 -7.45
CA THR A 187 -18.78 8.43 -8.78
C THR A 187 -17.74 7.59 -9.53
N PRO A 188 -18.12 6.82 -10.57
CA PRO A 188 -17.16 6.10 -11.40
C PRO A 188 -16.04 7.00 -11.95
N GLU A 189 -16.36 8.23 -12.34
CA GLU A 189 -15.39 9.20 -12.84
C GLU A 189 -14.43 9.66 -11.74
N GLN A 190 -14.92 9.87 -10.52
CA GLN A 190 -14.08 10.21 -9.37
C GLN A 190 -13.18 9.04 -8.99
N THR A 191 -13.69 7.82 -8.97
CA THR A 191 -12.89 6.61 -8.71
C THR A 191 -11.78 6.45 -9.74
N GLN A 192 -12.08 6.64 -11.04
CA GLN A 192 -11.07 6.62 -12.10
C GLN A 192 -10.03 7.73 -11.92
N ALA A 193 -10.47 8.94 -11.54
CA ALA A 193 -9.58 10.06 -11.30
C ALA A 193 -8.62 9.78 -10.14
N VAL A 194 -9.09 9.16 -9.06
CA VAL A 194 -8.22 8.72 -7.94
C VAL A 194 -7.18 7.70 -8.41
N PHE A 195 -7.59 6.66 -9.14
CA PHE A 195 -6.64 5.68 -9.69
C PHE A 195 -5.63 6.30 -10.67
N THR A 196 -6.09 7.24 -11.50
CA THR A 196 -5.23 7.99 -12.42
C THR A 196 -4.19 8.79 -11.65
N ALA A 197 -4.62 9.54 -10.63
CA ALA A 197 -3.75 10.40 -9.84
C ALA A 197 -2.71 9.60 -9.04
N TYR A 198 -3.08 8.41 -8.52
CA TYR A 198 -2.13 7.51 -7.85
C TYR A 198 -0.96 7.12 -8.76
N ASN A 199 -1.25 6.92 -10.06
CA ASN A 199 -0.25 6.57 -11.07
C ASN A 199 0.52 7.78 -11.64
N GLY A 200 0.23 9.00 -11.17
CA GLY A 200 0.87 10.24 -11.60
C GLY A 200 0.05 11.03 -12.62
N SER A 201 0.67 11.46 -13.72
CA SER A 201 0.02 12.34 -14.72
C SER A 201 0.39 12.01 -16.16
N GLY A 202 -0.46 12.44 -17.09
CA GLY A 202 -0.30 12.23 -18.53
C GLY A 202 -0.93 10.94 -19.05
N PRO A 203 -0.77 10.64 -20.36
CA PRO A 203 -1.55 9.58 -21.02
C PRO A 203 -1.36 8.18 -20.43
N MET A 204 -0.16 7.89 -19.88
CA MET A 204 0.09 6.60 -19.22
C MET A 204 -0.67 6.47 -17.91
N ALA A 205 -0.75 7.54 -17.12
CA ALA A 205 -1.52 7.53 -15.87
C ALA A 205 -3.02 7.38 -16.16
N GLU A 206 -3.53 8.03 -17.20
CA GLU A 206 -4.91 7.87 -17.66
C GLU A 206 -5.20 6.42 -18.03
N GLN A 207 -4.31 5.79 -18.80
CA GLN A 207 -4.44 4.36 -19.15
C GLN A 207 -4.43 3.47 -17.90
N TYR A 208 -3.54 3.70 -16.94
CA TYR A 208 -3.52 2.92 -15.69
C TYR A 208 -4.79 3.13 -14.87
N GLY A 209 -5.35 4.34 -14.85
CA GLY A 209 -6.66 4.61 -14.24
C GLY A 209 -7.80 3.84 -14.91
N GLU A 210 -7.81 3.76 -16.25
CA GLU A 210 -8.78 2.96 -16.99
C GLU A 210 -8.63 1.46 -16.71
N ASP A 211 -7.40 0.95 -16.69
CA ASP A 211 -7.11 -0.45 -16.36
C ASP A 211 -7.54 -0.79 -14.92
N ALA A 212 -7.39 0.17 -13.99
CA ALA A 212 -7.79 0.01 -12.59
C ALA A 212 -9.30 -0.11 -12.46
N MET A 213 -10.02 0.76 -13.16
CA MET A 213 -11.47 0.71 -13.25
C MET A 213 -11.96 -0.57 -13.92
N ALA A 214 -11.27 -1.05 -14.96
CA ALA A 214 -11.60 -2.31 -15.60
C ALA A 214 -11.44 -3.49 -14.62
N LEU A 215 -10.36 -3.52 -13.84
CA LEU A 215 -10.12 -4.53 -12.81
C LEU A 215 -11.20 -4.48 -11.70
N LEU A 216 -11.49 -3.29 -11.18
CA LEU A 216 -12.53 -3.09 -10.16
C LEU A 216 -13.91 -3.55 -10.64
N ASN A 217 -14.30 -3.15 -11.86
CA ASN A 217 -15.57 -3.55 -12.47
C ASN A 217 -15.60 -5.06 -12.79
N GLY A 218 -14.46 -5.62 -13.20
CA GLY A 218 -14.28 -7.06 -13.38
C GLY A 218 -14.52 -7.81 -12.09
N ALA A 219 -13.94 -7.35 -10.98
CA ALA A 219 -14.11 -7.93 -9.66
C ALA A 219 -15.56 -7.84 -9.16
N ASN A 220 -16.18 -6.66 -9.28
CA ASN A 220 -17.59 -6.43 -8.95
C ASN A 220 -18.55 -7.33 -9.74
N SER A 221 -18.18 -7.73 -10.95
CA SER A 221 -18.99 -8.62 -11.80
C SER A 221 -18.60 -10.10 -11.69
N GLY A 222 -17.67 -10.46 -10.80
CA GLY A 222 -17.17 -11.81 -10.61
C GLY A 222 -16.34 -12.35 -11.78
N LYS A 223 -15.86 -11.48 -12.67
CA LYS A 223 -15.02 -11.84 -13.84
C LYS A 223 -13.53 -11.78 -13.54
N GLU A 224 -13.14 -10.93 -12.60
CA GLU A 224 -11.76 -10.81 -12.12
C GLU A 224 -11.70 -11.14 -10.63
N THR A 225 -10.51 -11.51 -10.15
CA THR A 225 -10.27 -11.79 -8.73
C THR A 225 -9.35 -10.72 -8.16
N LEU A 226 -9.73 -10.12 -7.03
CA LEU A 226 -8.85 -9.25 -6.26
C LEU A 226 -8.07 -10.06 -5.23
N TYR A 227 -6.80 -10.35 -5.52
CA TYR A 227 -6.00 -11.26 -4.69
C TYR A 227 -5.58 -10.67 -3.34
N PHE A 228 -5.57 -9.34 -3.25
CA PHE A 228 -5.26 -8.58 -2.04
C PHE A 228 -6.52 -8.17 -1.26
N TYR A 229 -7.69 -8.71 -1.60
CA TYR A 229 -8.96 -8.34 -0.99
C TYR A 229 -9.57 -9.48 -0.18
N GLU A 230 -9.92 -9.18 1.07
CA GLU A 230 -10.67 -10.04 2.02
C GLU A 230 -11.57 -9.12 2.88
N THR A 231 -12.75 -9.63 3.23
CA THR A 231 -13.79 -8.94 4.04
C THR A 231 -13.81 -9.46 5.47
#